data_AF-A0A3Q3FJU3-F1
#
_entry.id   AF-A0A3Q3FJU3-F1
#
_cell.length_a   1.000
_cell.length_b   1.000
_cell.length_c   1.000
_cell.angle_alpha   90.00
_cell.angle_beta   90.00
_cell.angle_gamma   90.00
#
_symmetry.space_group_name_H-M   'P 1'
#
loop_
_entity.id
_entity.type
_entity.pdbx_description
1 polymer ?
#
loop_
_entity_poly.entity_id
_entity_poly.type
_entity_poly.pdbx_seq_one_letter_code
_entity_poly.pdbx_strand_id
1 'polypeptide(L)'
;MAAAAGTAHLLLLSLLCSLFVYQCDGACAEVDSDTEAVAGKGFKLGCISCKRRSEVDGAATVEWYFRAKGEADFVHIYTYNEDGPTIEHDHFMDRVDWNGSKRSNDIQDASIYLLNVTFNDSGTYQCFLNRILFYEFYEYNTIISKVVHLTVVAKATRGTASIVSEVMMYVTIIGLQVWLLIEMIYCYRKIAAAGEEALREAANAEYLAIASESKDNMAGVQVGE
;
A
#
# COMPACT_ATOMS: atom_id res chain seq x y z
N MET A 1 -46.89 -19.68 3.30
CA MET A 1 -46.51 -18.94 4.53
C MET A 1 -45.07 -19.22 5.01
N ALA A 2 -44.42 -20.32 4.61
CA ALA A 2 -43.04 -20.64 5.04
C ALA A 2 -41.92 -19.84 4.33
N ALA A 3 -42.12 -19.36 3.10
CA ALA A 3 -41.08 -18.64 2.34
C ALA A 3 -40.79 -17.22 2.84
N ALA A 4 -41.78 -16.53 3.42
CA ALA A 4 -41.63 -15.16 3.91
C ALA A 4 -40.84 -15.07 5.25
N ALA A 5 -40.83 -16.15 6.02
CA ALA A 5 -40.10 -16.24 7.28
C ALA A 5 -38.57 -16.34 7.05
N GLY A 6 -38.15 -17.04 6.00
CA GLY A 6 -36.73 -17.19 5.65
C GLY A 6 -36.08 -15.89 5.15
N THR A 7 -36.82 -15.09 4.36
CA THR A 7 -36.35 -13.78 3.87
C THR A 7 -36.27 -12.75 4.99
N ALA A 8 -37.22 -12.76 5.93
CA ALA A 8 -37.19 -11.88 7.10
C ALA A 8 -36.02 -12.22 8.04
N HIS A 9 -35.71 -13.51 8.22
CA HIS A 9 -34.56 -13.94 9.01
C HIS A 9 -33.22 -13.56 8.38
N LEU A 10 -33.08 -13.68 7.05
CA LEU A 10 -31.88 -13.24 6.34
C LEU A 10 -31.67 -11.73 6.44
N LEU A 11 -32.76 -10.95 6.28
CA LEU A 11 -32.71 -9.49 6.43
C LEU A 11 -32.36 -9.08 7.86
N LEU A 12 -32.92 -9.74 8.88
CA LEU A 12 -32.60 -9.50 10.27
C LEU A 12 -31.13 -9.85 10.60
N LEU A 13 -30.61 -10.97 10.08
CA LEU A 13 -29.20 -11.33 10.22
C LEU A 13 -28.30 -10.30 9.53
N SER A 14 -28.67 -9.83 8.34
CA SER A 14 -27.90 -8.80 7.64
C SER A 14 -27.89 -7.47 8.39
N LEU A 15 -29.02 -7.08 9.01
CA LEU A 15 -29.13 -5.88 9.83
C LEU A 15 -28.29 -6.01 11.11
N LEU A 16 -28.36 -7.16 11.79
CA LEU A 16 -27.52 -7.48 12.95
C LEU A 16 -26.03 -7.47 12.59
N CYS A 17 -25.63 -8.10 11.47
CA CYS A 17 -24.25 -8.04 10.99
C CYS A 17 -23.81 -6.60 10.72
N SER A 18 -24.63 -5.77 10.08
CA SER A 18 -24.28 -4.35 9.88
C SER A 18 -24.16 -3.56 11.17
N LEU A 19 -24.91 -3.90 12.24
CA LEU A 19 -24.78 -3.28 13.56
C LEU A 19 -23.48 -3.70 14.28
N PHE A 20 -22.99 -4.92 14.07
CA PHE A 20 -21.72 -5.40 14.63
C PHE A 20 -20.47 -4.92 13.87
N VAL A 21 -20.61 -4.49 12.61
CA VAL A 21 -19.48 -3.97 11.80
C VAL A 21 -19.06 -2.55 12.24
N TYR A 22 -19.83 -1.88 13.10
CA TYR A 22 -19.58 -0.49 13.51
C TYR A 22 -18.56 -0.28 14.64
N GLN A 23 -17.97 -1.35 15.20
CA GLN A 23 -16.90 -1.25 16.20
C GLN A 23 -15.56 -1.70 15.64
N CYS A 24 -15.14 -1.11 14.53
CA CYS A 24 -13.72 -1.07 14.22
C CYS A 24 -13.14 0.16 14.89
N ASP A 25 -12.61 0.00 16.11
CA ASP A 25 -11.76 1.03 16.69
C ASP A 25 -10.52 1.21 15.81
N GLY A 26 -10.25 2.46 15.44
CA GLY A 26 -9.05 2.79 14.69
C GLY A 26 -7.80 2.46 15.51
N ALA A 27 -6.87 1.72 14.92
CA ALA A 27 -5.55 1.50 15.51
C ALA A 27 -4.64 2.71 15.20
N CYS A 28 -3.79 3.08 16.16
CA CYS A 28 -2.73 4.06 15.92
C CYS A 28 -1.49 3.35 15.37
N ALA A 29 -0.90 3.90 14.31
CA ALA A 29 0.36 3.42 13.75
C ALA A 29 1.36 4.58 13.68
N GLU A 30 2.58 4.36 14.18
CA GLU A 30 3.67 5.33 14.04
C GLU A 30 4.25 5.22 12.63
N VAL A 31 4.24 6.34 11.91
CA VAL A 31 4.81 6.47 10.56
C VAL A 31 5.79 7.64 10.58
N ASP A 32 6.96 7.43 10.00
CA ASP A 32 7.97 8.48 9.87
C ASP A 32 7.50 9.53 8.84
N SER A 33 7.87 10.79 9.07
CA SER A 33 7.59 11.87 8.14
C SER A 33 8.39 11.73 6.85
N ASP A 34 7.83 12.24 5.76
CA ASP A 34 8.59 12.51 4.55
C ASP A 34 9.75 13.47 4.85
N THR A 35 10.83 13.37 4.07
CA THR A 35 12.08 14.12 4.25
C THR A 35 12.40 15.09 3.11
N GLU A 36 11.64 15.04 2.01
CA GLU A 36 11.85 15.87 0.82
C GLU A 36 10.64 16.80 0.60
N ALA A 37 10.85 18.10 0.70
CA ALA A 37 9.84 19.11 0.41
C ALA A 37 10.16 19.87 -0.87
N VAL A 38 9.12 20.34 -1.57
CA VAL A 38 9.29 21.13 -2.79
C VAL A 38 9.21 22.62 -2.47
N ALA A 39 10.18 23.40 -2.94
CA ALA A 39 10.18 24.85 -2.77
C ALA A 39 8.89 25.49 -3.34
N GLY A 40 8.32 26.44 -2.61
CA GLY A 40 7.10 27.17 -2.93
C GLY A 40 5.79 26.39 -2.71
N LYS A 41 5.85 25.15 -2.22
CA LYS A 41 4.66 24.35 -1.87
C LYS A 41 4.51 24.22 -0.37
N GLY A 42 3.32 23.79 0.07
CA GLY A 42 3.09 23.38 1.45
C GLY A 42 3.62 21.97 1.71
N PHE A 43 4.08 21.70 2.93
CA PHE A 43 4.65 20.42 3.34
C PHE A 43 4.17 20.03 4.74
N LYS A 44 3.83 18.76 4.93
CA LYS A 44 3.41 18.22 6.23
C LYS A 44 4.62 17.61 6.93
N LEU A 45 5.01 18.17 8.07
CA LEU A 45 5.95 17.55 8.99
C LEU A 45 5.19 16.60 9.90
N GLY A 46 5.38 15.31 9.69
CA GLY A 46 4.77 14.24 10.46
C GLY A 46 5.45 14.04 11.81
N CYS A 47 4.67 14.01 12.90
CA CYS A 47 5.17 13.55 14.19
C CYS A 47 4.07 12.78 14.90
N ILE A 48 4.13 11.46 14.85
CA ILE A 48 3.12 10.58 15.44
C ILE A 48 3.78 9.79 16.57
N SER A 49 3.16 9.81 17.75
CA SER A 49 3.53 8.94 18.86
C SER A 49 2.28 8.29 19.43
N CYS A 50 2.17 6.99 19.24
CA CYS A 50 1.02 6.23 19.68
C CYS A 50 1.16 5.91 21.18
N LYS A 51 0.06 5.96 21.92
CA LYS A 51 0.05 5.39 23.27
C LYS A 51 0.26 3.89 23.17
N ARG A 52 1.00 3.31 24.12
CA ARG A 52 1.14 1.85 24.22
C ARG A 52 -0.20 1.15 24.43
N ARG A 53 -1.13 1.85 25.08
CA ARG A 53 -2.45 1.38 25.48
C ARG A 53 -3.45 2.50 25.16
N SER A 54 -4.38 2.26 24.23
CA SER A 54 -5.25 3.30 23.68
C SER A 54 -6.31 3.77 24.67
N GLU A 55 -6.76 2.90 25.56
CA GLU A 55 -7.83 3.16 26.54
C GLU A 55 -7.42 4.03 27.72
N VAL A 56 -6.12 4.29 27.92
CA VAL A 56 -5.65 5.15 29.03
C VAL A 56 -5.77 6.60 28.60
N ASP A 57 -6.59 7.37 29.31
CA ASP A 57 -6.73 8.81 29.05
C ASP A 57 -5.41 9.55 29.29
N GLY A 58 -5.21 10.61 28.51
CA GLY A 58 -4.02 11.44 28.63
C GLY A 58 -4.22 12.82 28.09
N ALA A 59 -3.32 13.72 28.47
CA ALA A 59 -3.17 15.04 27.89
C ALA A 59 -1.74 15.19 27.40
N ALA A 60 -1.54 15.89 26.28
CA ALA A 60 -0.20 16.10 25.73
C ALA A 60 0.00 17.54 25.29
N THR A 61 1.20 18.04 25.55
CA THR A 61 1.72 19.31 25.00
C THR A 61 2.79 18.98 23.98
N VAL A 62 2.76 19.72 22.86
CA VAL A 62 3.70 19.52 21.76
C VAL A 62 4.58 20.75 21.61
N GLU A 63 5.88 20.52 21.51
CA GLU A 63 6.87 21.55 21.20
C GLU A 63 7.66 21.12 19.96
N TRP A 64 7.90 22.07 19.05
CA TRP A 64 8.75 21.86 17.89
C TRP A 64 9.98 22.74 17.97
N TYR A 65 11.12 22.13 17.66
CA TYR A 65 12.41 22.80 17.55
C TYR A 65 12.97 22.62 16.15
N PHE A 66 13.69 23.65 15.69
CA PHE A 66 14.33 23.67 14.39
C PHE A 66 15.81 23.98 14.54
N ARG A 67 16.63 23.27 13.79
CA ARG A 67 18.05 23.55 13.59
C ARG A 67 18.32 23.68 12.11
N ALA A 68 18.73 24.86 11.67
CA ALA A 68 19.08 25.09 10.27
C ALA A 68 20.31 24.27 9.87
N LYS A 69 20.43 23.96 8.57
CA LYS A 69 21.58 23.22 8.05
C LYS A 69 22.86 24.05 8.20
N GLY A 70 23.75 23.63 9.10
CA GLY A 70 25.03 24.28 9.38
C GLY A 70 25.08 25.04 10.70
N GLU A 71 23.95 25.16 11.40
CA GLU A 71 23.88 25.72 12.76
C GLU A 71 24.01 24.62 13.83
N ALA A 72 24.50 25.00 15.00
CA ALA A 72 24.74 24.08 16.12
C ALA A 72 23.53 23.93 17.05
N ASP A 73 22.73 24.98 17.21
CA ASP A 73 21.70 25.05 18.25
C ASP A 73 20.29 24.82 17.68
N PHE A 74 19.41 24.34 18.55
CA PHE A 74 17.99 24.21 18.24
C PHE A 74 17.25 25.45 18.72
N VAL A 75 16.35 25.96 17.89
CA VAL A 75 15.49 27.09 18.19
C VAL A 75 14.06 26.59 18.35
N HIS A 76 13.36 27.03 19.39
CA HIS A 76 11.95 26.72 19.61
C HIS A 76 11.09 27.48 18.59
N ILE A 77 10.28 26.78 17.81
CA ILE A 77 9.51 27.39 16.71
C ILE A 77 8.00 27.40 16.95
N TYR A 78 7.47 26.40 17.66
CA TYR A 78 6.03 26.19 17.75
C TYR A 78 5.67 25.40 19.00
N THR A 79 4.59 25.80 19.65
CA THR A 79 4.00 25.13 20.81
C THR A 79 2.52 24.88 20.56
N TYR A 80 2.03 23.72 20.96
CA TYR A 80 0.59 23.43 20.96
C TYR A 80 0.20 22.81 22.29
N ASN A 81 -0.68 23.50 23.01
CA ASN A 81 -1.21 23.09 24.31
C ASN A 81 -2.74 23.26 24.32
N GLU A 82 -3.35 23.17 25.51
CA GLU A 82 -4.81 23.34 25.69
C GLU A 82 -5.32 24.75 25.32
N ASP A 83 -4.46 25.78 25.43
CA ASP A 83 -4.79 27.17 25.09
C ASP A 83 -4.73 27.42 23.57
N GLY A 84 -4.13 26.50 22.81
CA GLY A 84 -4.04 26.52 21.36
C GLY A 84 -2.61 26.57 20.82
N PRO A 85 -2.45 26.95 19.54
CA PRO A 85 -1.15 27.07 18.89
C PRO A 85 -0.46 28.41 19.19
N THR A 86 0.82 28.36 19.56
CA THR A 86 1.69 29.53 19.73
C THR A 86 2.92 29.38 18.85
N ILE A 87 3.24 30.42 18.08
CA ILE A 87 4.44 30.49 17.25
C ILE A 87 5.47 31.33 17.99
N GLU A 88 6.65 30.77 18.25
CA GLU A 88 7.69 31.41 19.08
C GLU A 88 8.77 32.12 18.24
N HIS A 89 8.80 31.86 16.94
CA HIS A 89 9.88 32.34 16.07
C HIS A 89 9.36 33.05 14.81
N ASP A 90 9.81 34.30 14.60
CA ASP A 90 9.35 35.20 13.54
C ASP A 90 9.43 34.60 12.13
N HIS A 91 10.47 33.82 11.82
CA HIS A 91 10.62 33.18 10.50
C HIS A 91 9.47 32.21 10.14
N PHE A 92 8.81 31.65 11.15
CA PHE A 92 7.73 30.68 11.01
C PHE A 92 6.34 31.31 11.22
N MET A 93 6.29 32.61 11.53
CA MET A 93 5.05 33.35 11.73
C MET A 93 4.17 33.30 10.48
N ASP A 94 2.87 33.07 10.67
CA ASP A 94 1.85 32.95 9.61
C ASP A 94 2.14 31.89 8.53
N ARG A 95 3.08 30.97 8.79
CA ARG A 95 3.47 29.90 7.85
C ARG A 95 3.27 28.50 8.41
N VAL A 96 3.12 28.35 9.72
CA VAL A 96 2.96 27.05 10.37
C VAL A 96 1.54 26.89 10.89
N ASP A 97 0.88 25.83 10.44
CA ASP A 97 -0.48 25.48 10.85
C ASP A 97 -0.54 24.11 11.53
N TRP A 98 -1.47 23.96 12.47
CA TRP A 98 -1.72 22.68 13.13
C TRP A 98 -2.45 21.69 12.21
N ASN A 99 -1.84 20.53 11.98
CA ASN A 99 -2.42 19.41 11.23
C ASN A 99 -2.51 18.11 12.05
N GLY A 100 -2.35 18.20 13.37
CA GLY A 100 -2.44 17.06 14.27
C GLY A 100 -3.87 16.75 14.75
N SER A 101 -3.96 16.02 15.87
CA SER A 101 -5.22 15.74 16.58
C SER A 101 -5.88 17.05 17.06
N LYS A 102 -7.13 17.32 16.64
CA LYS A 102 -7.84 18.60 16.94
C LYS A 102 -8.98 18.49 17.95
N ARG A 103 -9.45 17.28 18.24
CA ARG A 103 -10.70 17.05 18.99
C ARG A 103 -10.50 16.72 20.47
N SER A 104 -9.28 16.40 20.88
CA SER A 104 -8.95 15.92 22.22
C SER A 104 -7.62 16.49 22.68
N ASN A 105 -7.48 16.67 23.99
CA ASN A 105 -6.20 17.01 24.62
C ASN A 105 -5.25 15.80 24.63
N ASP A 106 -5.77 14.59 24.41
CA ASP A 106 -4.97 13.40 24.10
C ASP A 106 -4.43 13.47 22.67
N ILE A 107 -3.29 14.12 22.50
CA ILE A 107 -2.63 14.27 21.21
C ILE A 107 -1.75 13.05 20.94
N GLN A 108 -2.04 12.34 19.85
CA GLN A 108 -1.21 11.25 19.33
C GLN A 108 -0.56 11.61 17.98
N ASP A 109 -1.25 12.40 17.15
CA ASP A 109 -0.68 13.01 15.95
C ASP A 109 -0.35 14.47 16.25
N ALA A 110 0.94 14.79 16.28
CA ALA A 110 1.52 16.10 16.54
C ALA A 110 2.04 16.79 15.27
N SER A 111 1.50 16.42 14.10
CA SER A 111 1.95 16.94 12.82
C SER A 111 1.64 18.42 12.62
N ILE A 112 2.59 19.16 12.04
CA ILE A 112 2.42 20.55 11.61
C ILE A 112 2.48 20.65 10.09
N TYR A 113 1.85 21.68 9.54
CA TYR A 113 1.88 21.99 8.11
C TYR A 113 2.65 23.29 7.90
N LEU A 114 3.72 23.22 7.11
CA LEU A 114 4.55 24.36 6.75
C LEU A 114 4.15 24.88 5.37
N LEU A 115 3.67 26.12 5.31
CA LEU A 115 3.24 26.82 4.10
C LEU A 115 4.41 27.52 3.43
N ASN A 116 4.37 27.54 2.09
CA ASN A 116 5.36 28.22 1.24
C ASN A 116 6.81 27.87 1.64
N VAL A 117 7.18 26.59 1.53
CA VAL A 117 8.52 26.11 1.90
C VAL A 117 9.60 26.79 1.06
N THR A 118 10.68 27.21 1.71
CA THR A 118 11.85 27.87 1.09
C THR A 118 13.11 27.05 1.35
N PHE A 119 14.19 27.31 0.61
CA PHE A 119 15.45 26.58 0.81
C PHE A 119 16.05 26.76 2.22
N ASN A 120 15.74 27.87 2.89
CA ASN A 120 16.18 28.17 4.25
C ASN A 120 15.51 27.29 5.31
N ASP A 121 14.38 26.67 4.99
CA ASP A 121 13.69 25.73 5.87
C ASP A 121 14.36 24.33 5.86
N SER A 122 15.43 24.15 5.08
CA SER A 122 16.21 22.91 5.09
C SER A 122 17.01 22.78 6.39
N GLY A 123 16.81 21.68 7.11
CA GLY A 123 17.42 21.49 8.41
C GLY A 123 16.89 20.26 9.13
N THR A 124 17.06 20.26 10.44
CA THR A 124 16.57 19.20 11.32
C THR A 124 15.47 19.75 12.21
N TYR A 125 14.30 19.15 12.12
CA TYR A 125 13.16 19.43 12.98
C TYR A 125 13.08 18.35 14.07
N GLN A 126 12.79 18.76 15.28
CA GLN A 126 12.61 17.86 16.41
C GLN A 126 11.30 18.21 17.11
N CYS A 127 10.39 17.26 17.19
CA CYS A 127 9.18 17.39 17.99
C CYS A 127 9.40 16.74 19.35
N PHE A 128 8.88 17.38 20.39
CA PHE A 128 8.75 16.85 21.74
C PHE A 128 7.27 16.74 22.08
N LEU A 129 6.85 15.56 22.52
CA LEU A 129 5.52 15.31 23.06
C LEU A 129 5.67 15.06 24.55
N ASN A 130 5.29 16.05 25.34
CA ASN A 130 5.20 15.98 26.79
C ASN A 130 3.79 15.47 27.12
N ARG A 131 3.67 14.17 27.42
CA ARG A 131 2.39 13.51 27.65
C ARG A 131 2.24 13.12 29.11
N ILE A 132 1.09 13.47 29.68
CA ILE A 132 0.63 13.03 30.99
C ILE A 132 -0.44 11.97 30.78
N LEU A 133 -0.22 10.77 31.30
CA LEU A 133 -1.20 9.68 31.31
C LEU A 133 -1.90 9.65 32.66
N PHE A 134 -3.24 9.59 32.63
CA PHE A 134 -4.08 9.54 33.80
C PHE A 134 -4.46 8.09 34.10
N TYR A 135 -3.84 7.50 35.12
CA TYR A 135 -4.28 6.22 35.69
C TYR A 135 -5.19 6.48 36.89
N GLU A 136 -5.92 5.45 37.33
CA GLU A 136 -6.87 5.56 38.45
C GLU A 136 -6.23 6.05 39.77
N PHE A 137 -4.93 5.76 39.98
CA PHE A 137 -4.25 6.04 41.26
C PHE A 137 -3.04 6.98 41.16
N TYR A 138 -2.58 7.31 39.96
CA TYR A 138 -1.41 8.16 39.76
C TYR A 138 -1.36 8.73 38.34
N GLU A 139 -0.59 9.81 38.18
CA GLU A 139 -0.27 10.39 36.88
C GLU A 139 1.14 10.01 36.47
N TYR A 140 1.32 9.69 35.19
CA TYR A 140 2.63 9.36 34.63
C TYR A 140 2.99 10.32 33.51
N ASN A 141 4.06 11.09 33.71
CA ASN A 141 4.60 11.99 32.69
C ASN A 141 5.68 11.27 31.86
N THR A 142 5.56 11.35 30.54
CA THR A 142 6.51 10.82 29.59
C THR A 142 6.81 11.85 28.51
N ILE A 143 8.08 11.93 28.12
CA ILE A 143 8.56 12.84 27.08
C ILE A 143 9.06 12.00 25.92
N ILE A 144 8.41 12.13 24.78
CA ILE A 144 8.80 11.46 23.53
C ILE A 144 9.40 12.51 22.62
N SER A 145 10.52 12.18 21.96
CA SER A 145 11.06 13.01 20.89
C SER A 145 11.20 12.24 19.60
N LYS A 146 10.89 12.89 18.47
CA LYS A 146 11.16 12.38 17.13
C LYS A 146 11.88 13.44 16.32
N VAL A 147 12.78 12.99 15.45
CA VAL A 147 13.64 13.86 14.64
C VAL A 147 13.29 13.65 13.17
N VAL A 148 13.11 14.73 12.44
CA VAL A 148 12.82 14.76 11.00
C VAL A 148 13.88 15.60 10.31
N HIS A 149 14.60 15.00 9.37
CA HIS A 149 15.58 15.72 8.55
C HIS A 149 14.90 16.18 7.26
N LEU A 150 14.64 17.49 7.16
CA LEU A 150 13.98 18.09 6.01
C LEU A 150 15.02 18.61 5.01
N THR A 151 14.83 18.22 3.76
CA THR A 151 15.61 18.72 2.62
C THR A 151 14.67 19.33 1.59
N VAL A 152 14.94 20.58 1.21
CA VAL A 152 14.10 21.29 0.24
C VAL A 152 14.71 21.20 -1.15
N VAL A 153 13.93 20.66 -2.09
CA VAL A 153 14.30 20.46 -3.49
C VAL A 153 13.49 21.39 -4.41
N ALA A 154 14.06 21.76 -5.55
CA ALA A 154 13.37 22.60 -6.52
C ALA A 154 12.21 21.87 -7.24
N LYS A 155 12.30 20.54 -7.35
CA LYS A 155 11.32 19.71 -8.05
C LYS A 155 11.17 18.37 -7.34
N ALA A 156 9.94 17.91 -7.19
CA ALA A 156 9.65 16.59 -6.63
C ALA A 156 10.27 15.48 -7.49
N THR A 157 11.03 14.61 -6.84
CA THR A 157 11.57 13.37 -7.40
C THR A 157 10.65 12.20 -7.07
N ARG A 158 10.49 11.26 -8.01
CA ARG A 158 9.80 9.99 -7.72
C ARG A 158 10.72 9.13 -6.86
N GLY A 159 10.16 8.50 -5.83
CA GLY A 159 10.89 7.57 -4.98
C GLY A 159 11.52 6.43 -5.80
N THR A 160 12.79 6.13 -5.52
CA THR A 160 13.56 5.10 -6.23
C THR A 160 12.86 3.74 -6.20
N ALA A 161 12.24 3.38 -5.07
CA ALA A 161 11.47 2.16 -4.92
C ALA A 161 10.27 2.09 -5.89
N SER A 162 9.56 3.20 -6.13
CA SER A 162 8.46 3.25 -7.10
C SER A 162 8.95 3.06 -8.53
N ILE A 163 10.10 3.64 -8.88
CA ILE A 163 10.68 3.49 -10.22
C ILE A 163 11.14 2.04 -10.43
N VAL A 164 11.83 1.46 -9.44
CA VAL A 164 12.34 0.09 -9.51
C VAL A 164 11.20 -0.93 -9.56
N SER A 165 10.15 -0.75 -8.75
CA SER A 165 9.00 -1.68 -8.74
C SER A 165 8.25 -1.69 -10.07
N GLU A 166 8.08 -0.52 -10.71
CA GLU A 166 7.47 -0.39 -12.03
C GLU A 166 8.30 -1.11 -13.10
N VAL A 167 9.62 -0.91 -13.13
CA VAL A 167 10.52 -1.58 -14.08
C VAL A 167 10.52 -3.10 -13.86
N MET A 168 10.62 -3.55 -12.60
CA MET A 168 10.63 -4.98 -12.26
C MET A 168 9.31 -5.68 -12.62
N MET A 169 8.19 -4.98 -12.48
CA MET A 169 6.89 -5.48 -12.93
C MET A 169 6.91 -5.78 -14.43
N TYR A 170 7.36 -4.83 -15.27
CA TYR A 170 7.42 -5.04 -16.71
C TYR A 170 8.38 -6.16 -17.12
N VAL A 171 9.57 -6.23 -16.51
CA VAL A 171 10.54 -7.30 -16.77
C VAL A 171 9.94 -8.67 -16.46
N THR A 172 9.24 -8.79 -15.34
CA THR A 172 8.58 -10.04 -14.92
C THR A 172 7.47 -10.43 -15.89
N ILE A 173 6.62 -9.48 -16.29
CA ILE A 173 5.54 -9.72 -17.26
C ILE A 173 6.09 -10.19 -18.61
N ILE A 174 7.08 -9.49 -19.16
CA ILE A 174 7.68 -9.85 -20.45
C ILE A 174 8.37 -11.21 -20.37
N GLY A 175 9.11 -11.48 -19.29
CA GLY A 175 9.77 -12.76 -19.07
C GLY A 175 8.79 -13.93 -19.02
N LEU A 176 7.71 -13.81 -18.24
CA LEU A 176 6.66 -14.83 -18.18
C LEU A 176 5.95 -15.01 -19.52
N GLN A 177 5.67 -13.92 -20.24
CA GLN A 177 5.03 -13.99 -21.56
C GLN A 177 5.91 -14.72 -22.59
N VAL A 178 7.20 -14.40 -22.64
CA VAL A 178 8.14 -15.08 -23.54
C VAL A 178 8.28 -16.56 -23.16
N TRP A 179 8.36 -16.88 -21.87
CA TRP A 179 8.43 -18.26 -21.40
C TRP A 179 7.19 -19.08 -21.82
N LEU A 180 5.98 -18.54 -21.60
CA LEU A 180 4.74 -19.18 -22.03
C LEU A 180 4.68 -19.36 -23.55
N LEU A 181 5.15 -18.38 -24.34
CA LEU A 181 5.21 -18.50 -25.80
C LEU A 181 6.19 -19.59 -26.24
N ILE A 182 7.34 -19.72 -25.58
CA ILE A 182 8.30 -20.79 -25.84
C ILE A 182 7.66 -22.15 -25.59
N GLU A 183 7.01 -22.34 -24.43
CA GLU A 183 6.32 -23.59 -24.10
C GLU A 183 5.16 -23.89 -25.06
N MET A 184 4.38 -22.87 -25.45
CA MET A 184 3.32 -22.99 -26.45
C MET A 184 3.86 -23.47 -27.80
N ILE A 185 4.95 -22.86 -28.31
CA ILE A 185 5.55 -23.24 -29.58
C ILE A 185 6.18 -24.63 -29.48
N TYR A 186 6.86 -24.93 -28.38
CA TYR A 186 7.48 -26.23 -28.13
C TYR A 186 6.43 -27.35 -28.12
N CYS A 187 5.36 -27.18 -27.34
CA CYS A 187 4.25 -28.12 -27.29
C CYS A 187 3.54 -28.24 -28.64
N TYR A 188 3.29 -27.12 -29.33
CA TYR A 188 2.66 -27.12 -30.65
C TYR A 188 3.45 -27.94 -31.66
N ARG A 189 4.76 -27.70 -31.77
CA ARG A 189 5.63 -28.46 -32.69
C ARG A 189 5.68 -29.94 -32.34
N LYS A 190 5.73 -30.27 -31.05
CA LYS A 190 5.75 -31.66 -30.57
C LYS A 190 4.45 -32.39 -30.92
N ILE A 191 3.30 -31.76 -30.68
CA ILE A 191 1.99 -32.34 -30.98
C ILE A 191 1.77 -32.44 -32.49
N ALA A 192 2.16 -31.44 -33.27
CA ALA A 192 2.05 -31.48 -34.73
C ALA A 192 2.85 -32.66 -35.32
N ALA A 193 4.08 -32.88 -34.86
CA ALA A 193 4.88 -34.03 -35.29
C ALA A 193 4.22 -35.38 -34.93
N ALA A 194 3.70 -35.53 -33.71
CA ALA A 194 2.97 -36.74 -33.31
C ALA A 194 1.63 -36.91 -34.06
N GLY A 195 0.97 -35.81 -34.43
CA GLY A 195 -0.28 -35.81 -35.20
C GLY A 195 -0.08 -36.27 -36.64
N GLU A 196 1.01 -35.86 -37.29
CA GLU A 196 1.38 -36.34 -38.64
C GLU A 196 1.65 -37.85 -38.65
N GLU A 197 2.29 -38.38 -37.61
CA GLU A 197 2.51 -39.82 -37.44
C GLU A 197 1.18 -40.58 -37.29
N ALA A 198 0.29 -40.10 -36.42
CA ALA A 198 -1.03 -40.70 -36.23
C ALA A 198 -1.90 -40.67 -37.51
N LEU A 199 -1.84 -39.57 -38.28
CA LEU A 199 -2.55 -39.46 -39.56
C LEU A 199 -2.01 -40.45 -40.60
N ARG A 200 -0.68 -40.66 -40.63
CA ARG A 200 -0.05 -41.62 -41.54
C ARG A 200 -0.39 -43.06 -41.17
N GLU A 201 -0.46 -43.38 -39.88
CA GLU A 201 -0.91 -44.69 -39.40
C GLU A 201 -2.38 -44.96 -39.76
N ALA A 202 -3.26 -43.97 -39.58
CA ALA A 202 -4.66 -44.08 -39.98
C ALA A 202 -4.83 -44.28 -41.49
N ALA A 203 -4.11 -43.52 -42.32
CA ALA A 203 -4.14 -43.68 -43.78
C ALA A 203 -3.62 -45.06 -44.22
N ASN A 204 -2.52 -45.55 -43.62
CA ASN A 204 -2.00 -46.88 -43.93
C ASN A 204 -3.00 -48.00 -43.56
N ALA A 205 -3.70 -47.86 -42.43
CA ALA A 205 -4.75 -48.80 -42.04
C ALA A 205 -5.93 -48.81 -43.03
N GLU A 206 -6.33 -47.63 -43.52
CA GLU A 206 -7.38 -47.48 -44.53
C GLU A 206 -6.98 -48.09 -45.89
N TYR A 207 -5.76 -47.84 -46.38
CA TYR A 207 -5.24 -48.47 -47.60
C TYR A 207 -5.22 -50.00 -47.52
N LEU A 208 -4.79 -50.55 -46.39
CA LEU A 208 -4.78 -52.00 -46.18
C LEU A 208 -6.20 -52.59 -46.17
N ALA A 209 -7.18 -51.88 -45.58
CA ALA A 209 -8.58 -52.29 -45.60
C ALA A 209 -9.17 -52.32 -47.02
N ILE A 210 -8.92 -51.27 -47.82
CA ILE A 210 -9.38 -51.22 -49.23
C ILE A 210 -8.70 -52.31 -50.07
N ALA A 211 -7.41 -52.57 -49.85
CA ALA A 211 -6.69 -53.63 -50.56
C ALA A 211 -7.27 -55.03 -50.24
N SER A 212 -7.63 -55.32 -48.99
CA SER A 212 -8.30 -56.58 -48.63
C SER A 212 -9.66 -56.73 -49.33
N GLU A 213 -10.47 -55.67 -49.37
CA GLU A 213 -11.79 -55.72 -50.03
C GLU A 213 -11.68 -55.94 -51.55
N SER A 214 -10.68 -55.34 -52.20
CA SER A 214 -10.42 -55.57 -53.63
C SER A 214 -9.92 -56.98 -53.95
N LYS A 215 -9.19 -57.61 -53.02
CA LYS A 215 -8.63 -58.96 -53.16
C LYS A 215 -9.73 -60.02 -53.05
N ASP A 216 -10.71 -59.81 -52.19
CA ASP A 216 -11.87 -60.70 -52.04
C ASP A 216 -12.78 -60.64 -53.28
N ASN A 217 -12.93 -59.46 -53.90
CA ASN A 217 -13.66 -59.32 -55.17
C ASN A 217 -12.92 -59.96 -56.38
N MET A 218 -11.59 -60.03 -56.38
CA MET A 218 -10.83 -60.70 -57.46
C MET A 218 -10.77 -62.24 -57.28
N ALA A 219 -10.93 -62.75 -56.05
CA ALA A 219 -11.02 -64.18 -55.76
C ALA A 219 -12.41 -64.79 -56.08
N GLY A 220 -13.40 -63.96 -56.41
CA GLY A 220 -14.78 -64.37 -56.73
C GLY A 220 -15.06 -64.76 -58.18
N VAL A 221 -14.12 -64.62 -59.11
CA VAL A 221 -14.33 -65.03 -60.52
C VAL A 221 -13.83 -66.47 -60.70
N GLN A 222 -14.65 -67.45 -60.30
CA GLN A 222 -14.52 -68.81 -60.82
C GLN A 222 -15.26 -68.91 -62.16
N VAL A 223 -14.48 -69.25 -63.20
CA VAL A 223 -14.96 -69.79 -64.48
C VAL A 223 -15.74 -71.06 -64.18
N GLY A 224 -17.04 -71.03 -64.45
CA GLY A 224 -17.87 -72.22 -64.49
C GLY A 224 -17.82 -72.82 -65.90
N GLU A 225 -17.23 -74.01 -66.00
CA GLU A 225 -17.60 -75.02 -67.00
C GLU A 225 -17.43 -76.42 -66.39
#